data_AF-A0A2V7H3C4-F1
#
_entry.id   AF-A0A2V7H3C4-F1
#
_cell.length_a   1.000
_cell.length_b   1.000
_cell.length_c   1.000
_cell.angle_alpha   90.00
_cell.angle_beta   90.00
_cell.angle_gamma   90.00
#
_symmetry.space_group_name_H-M   'P 1'
#
loop_
_entity.id
_entity.type
_entity.pdbx_description
1 polymer ?
#
loop_
_entity_poly.entity_id
_entity_poly.type
_entity_poly.pdbx_seq_one_letter_code
_entity_poly.pdbx_strand_id
1 'polypeptide(L)'
;MRDRPWARRSRPASSSASSRLVLARRRTGRPIRAHLIWGGAGLGVAIVLASLLNVVRFGSVLNTNYLHHDFRTPGISRKLEYAGALLISPSGGIFVFWLSGSLLVLAACVLPFVRRSGRRIDVRPAVVLAAASGGVVLGLASWWTPFGWTSYGPRLSLPWLLPLVLLALVAYGEELGDLVRRLVTPRRNLIAVFALGLVLTLPHVGEMWRPNASAGFFQQEQHCDAPWNGSVEGWHSCQHRLLWGDRPVGLYALHGLKTRGGVLTSVAVALGLLGSLVLLRDGLAARSNRLS
;
A
#
# COMPACT_ATOMS: atom_id res chain seq x y z
N MET A 1 31.99 -49.02 -30.25
CA MET A 1 32.34 -49.29 -28.83
C MET A 1 33.34 -48.25 -28.36
N ARG A 2 33.11 -47.74 -27.13
CA ARG A 2 33.90 -46.77 -26.33
C ARG A 2 33.50 -45.30 -26.44
N ASP A 3 32.46 -45.01 -25.67
CA ASP A 3 32.17 -43.78 -24.95
C ASP A 3 33.38 -43.18 -24.23
N ARG A 4 33.46 -41.84 -24.19
CA ARG A 4 33.82 -41.08 -22.96
C ARG A 4 33.01 -39.78 -22.88
N PRO A 5 32.34 -39.50 -21.74
CA PRO A 5 31.43 -38.37 -21.58
C PRO A 5 32.15 -37.14 -21.03
N TRP A 6 31.96 -35.99 -21.68
CA TRP A 6 32.42 -34.70 -21.14
C TRP A 6 31.41 -34.14 -20.13
N ALA A 7 31.79 -34.26 -18.86
CA ALA A 7 31.59 -33.30 -17.77
C ALA A 7 30.31 -32.44 -17.79
N ARG A 8 29.29 -32.90 -17.06
CA ARG A 8 28.27 -32.03 -16.46
C ARG A 8 28.96 -31.06 -15.50
N ARG A 9 29.18 -29.81 -15.92
CA ARG A 9 29.38 -28.69 -14.97
C ARG A 9 28.04 -28.36 -14.32
N SER A 10 27.85 -28.85 -13.11
CA SER A 10 26.87 -28.36 -12.15
C SER A 10 27.08 -26.85 -11.94
N ARG A 11 26.10 -26.03 -12.36
CA ARG A 11 26.04 -24.61 -11.98
C ARG A 11 25.58 -24.52 -10.53
N PRO A 12 26.24 -23.73 -9.66
CA PRO A 12 25.79 -23.56 -8.28
C PRO A 12 24.47 -22.80 -8.24
N ALA A 13 23.52 -23.37 -7.50
CA ALA A 13 22.27 -22.73 -7.11
C ALA A 13 22.51 -21.69 -6.01
N SER A 14 23.13 -20.56 -6.35
CA SER A 14 23.28 -19.44 -5.42
C SER A 14 23.29 -18.10 -6.16
N SER A 15 22.13 -17.46 -6.35
CA SER A 15 22.03 -15.99 -6.61
C SER A 15 20.62 -15.52 -7.02
N SER A 16 19.59 -15.74 -6.21
CA SER A 16 18.24 -15.23 -6.55
C SER A 16 18.08 -13.71 -6.39
N ALA A 17 18.73 -13.10 -5.39
CA ALA A 17 18.78 -11.63 -5.26
C ALA A 17 19.52 -10.97 -6.45
N SER A 18 20.62 -11.60 -6.89
CA SER A 18 21.35 -11.16 -8.07
C SER A 18 20.52 -11.34 -9.34
N SER A 19 19.61 -12.31 -9.40
CA SER A 19 18.76 -12.57 -10.58
C SER A 19 17.73 -11.45 -10.85
N ARG A 20 17.18 -10.82 -9.80
CA ARG A 20 16.23 -9.69 -9.96
C ARG A 20 16.93 -8.33 -10.13
N LEU A 21 18.11 -8.15 -9.53
CA LEU A 21 19.01 -7.02 -9.83
C LEU A 21 19.58 -7.13 -11.26
N VAL A 22 19.75 -8.35 -11.77
CA VAL A 22 20.09 -8.64 -13.17
C VAL A 22 18.95 -8.32 -14.13
N LEU A 23 17.68 -8.37 -13.70
CA LEU A 23 16.54 -7.90 -14.51
C LEU A 23 16.58 -6.37 -14.70
N ALA A 24 16.94 -5.60 -13.67
CA ALA A 24 17.19 -4.15 -13.80
C ALA A 24 18.39 -3.85 -14.72
N ARG A 25 19.46 -4.66 -14.61
CA ARG A 25 20.62 -4.62 -15.52
C ARG A 25 20.25 -4.96 -16.97
N ARG A 26 19.35 -5.93 -17.19
CA ARG A 26 18.89 -6.36 -18.53
C ARG A 26 18.01 -5.33 -19.22
N ARG A 27 17.17 -4.57 -18.49
CA ARG A 27 16.30 -3.55 -19.09
C ARG A 27 17.00 -2.23 -19.41
N THR A 28 18.01 -1.84 -18.63
CA THR A 28 18.69 -0.54 -18.79
C THR A 28 20.09 -0.62 -19.38
N GLY A 29 20.67 -1.82 -19.51
CA GLY A 29 22.06 -2.02 -19.92
C GLY A 29 23.12 -1.53 -18.92
N ARG A 30 22.69 -0.83 -17.85
CA ARG A 30 23.58 -0.18 -16.88
C ARG A 30 23.86 -1.09 -15.67
N PRO A 31 25.08 -1.02 -15.09
CA PRO A 31 25.40 -1.76 -13.87
C PRO A 31 24.54 -1.26 -12.69
N ILE A 32 24.07 -2.20 -11.85
CA ILE A 32 23.22 -1.90 -10.68
C ILE A 32 23.87 -0.89 -9.72
N ARG A 33 25.20 -0.90 -9.66
CA ARG A 33 25.99 0.01 -8.81
C ARG A 33 25.65 1.47 -9.09
N ALA A 34 25.46 1.85 -10.36
CA ALA A 34 25.09 3.22 -10.71
C ALA A 34 23.72 3.59 -10.13
N HIS A 35 22.71 2.71 -10.27
CA HIS A 35 21.37 2.94 -9.71
C HIS A 35 21.39 3.04 -8.18
N LEU A 36 22.19 2.23 -7.50
CA LEU A 36 22.37 2.32 -6.05
C LEU A 36 23.06 3.61 -5.62
N ILE A 37 24.11 4.02 -6.33
CA ILE A 37 24.82 5.28 -6.06
C ILE A 37 23.90 6.47 -6.29
N TRP A 38 23.21 6.54 -7.43
CA TRP A 38 22.29 7.63 -7.74
C TRP A 38 21.08 7.65 -6.80
N GLY A 39 20.51 6.48 -6.47
CA GLY A 39 19.42 6.37 -5.50
C GLY A 39 19.85 6.79 -4.10
N GLY A 40 21.04 6.37 -3.66
CA GLY A 40 21.61 6.77 -2.37
C GLY A 40 21.95 8.26 -2.31
N ALA A 41 22.53 8.82 -3.38
CA ALA A 41 22.80 10.24 -3.50
C ALA A 41 21.50 11.06 -3.48
N GLY A 42 20.48 10.62 -4.24
CA GLY A 42 19.16 11.25 -4.24
C GLY A 42 18.49 11.23 -2.86
N LEU A 43 18.58 10.11 -2.14
CA LEU A 43 18.10 10.02 -0.76
C LEU A 43 18.86 10.98 0.17
N GLY A 44 20.19 11.07 0.05
CA GLY A 44 21.00 12.01 0.82
C GLY A 44 20.60 13.46 0.58
N VAL A 45 20.43 13.86 -0.69
CA VAL A 45 19.95 15.20 -1.07
C VAL A 45 18.55 15.46 -0.51
N ALA A 46 17.64 14.49 -0.59
CA ALA A 46 16.29 14.63 -0.05
C ALA A 46 16.29 14.85 1.47
N ILE A 47 17.13 14.12 2.22
CA ILE A 47 17.30 14.31 3.67
C ILE A 47 17.82 15.71 3.97
N VAL A 48 18.87 16.16 3.27
CA VAL A 48 19.45 17.50 3.47
C VAL A 48 18.42 18.60 3.20
N LEU A 49 17.69 18.51 2.08
CA LEU A 49 16.66 19.50 1.74
C LEU A 49 15.50 19.51 2.75
N ALA A 50 15.06 18.34 3.22
CA ALA A 50 14.03 18.22 4.25
C ALA A 50 14.49 18.84 5.59
N SER A 51 15.74 18.60 5.97
CA SER A 51 16.38 19.21 7.14
C SER A 51 16.49 20.73 7.03
N LEU A 52 16.91 21.25 5.88
CA LEU A 52 16.99 22.70 5.65
C LEU A 52 15.61 23.36 5.69
N LEU A 53 14.58 22.70 5.15
CA LEU A 53 13.20 23.19 5.26
C LEU A 53 12.74 23.25 6.73
N ASN A 54 13.11 22.27 7.55
CA ASN A 54 12.83 22.31 8.98
C ASN A 54 13.56 23.47 9.68
N VAL A 55 14.81 23.79 9.30
CA VAL A 55 15.54 24.93 9.86
C VAL A 55 14.80 26.24 9.55
N VAL A 56 14.36 26.43 8.30
CA VAL A 56 13.60 27.63 7.89
C VAL A 56 12.27 27.73 8.65
N ARG A 57 11.57 26.61 8.86
CA ARG A 57 10.22 26.60 9.44
C ARG A 57 10.19 26.59 10.97
N PHE A 58 11.15 25.92 11.61
CA PHE A 58 11.14 25.60 13.03
C PHE A 58 12.43 26.01 13.77
N GLY A 59 13.42 26.58 13.07
CA GLY A 59 14.71 26.94 13.67
C GLY A 59 15.59 25.74 14.04
N SER A 60 15.27 24.53 13.58
CA SER A 60 15.97 23.29 13.92
C SER A 60 15.98 22.31 12.75
N VAL A 61 17.02 21.49 12.65
CA VAL A 61 17.17 20.40 11.65
C VAL A 61 16.03 19.37 11.77
N LEU A 62 15.52 19.20 12.99
CA LEU A 62 14.39 18.33 13.31
C LEU A 62 13.23 19.18 13.80
N ASN A 63 12.01 18.81 13.44
CA ASN A 63 10.82 19.38 14.07
C ASN A 63 10.69 18.81 15.49
N THR A 64 11.14 19.59 16.48
CA THR A 64 11.15 19.23 17.90
C THR A 64 9.75 19.03 18.48
N ASN A 65 8.71 19.60 17.85
CA ASN A 65 7.32 19.33 18.24
C ASN A 65 6.98 17.83 18.14
N TYR A 66 7.58 17.10 17.19
CA TYR A 66 7.37 15.65 17.05
C TYR A 66 8.19 14.80 18.03
N LEU A 67 9.06 15.41 18.83
CA LEU A 67 9.90 14.72 19.81
C LEU A 67 9.29 14.72 21.21
N HIS A 68 8.22 15.50 21.45
CA HIS A 68 7.50 15.53 22.71
C HIS A 68 6.95 14.16 23.09
N HIS A 69 7.11 13.80 24.36
CA HIS A 69 6.73 12.48 24.89
C HIS A 69 5.22 12.26 24.90
N ASP A 70 4.43 13.33 25.10
CA ASP A 70 2.95 13.31 25.11
C ASP A 70 2.34 12.90 23.76
N PHE A 71 3.13 12.98 22.68
CA PHE A 71 2.70 12.62 21.33
C PHE A 71 3.09 11.21 20.92
N ARG A 72 3.77 10.46 21.79
CA ARG A 72 4.11 9.06 21.51
C ARG A 72 2.98 8.15 21.99
N THR A 73 2.64 7.14 21.18
CA THR A 73 1.67 6.13 21.59
C THR A 73 2.17 5.39 22.84
N PRO A 74 1.43 5.41 23.95
CA PRO A 74 1.88 4.82 25.22
C PRO A 74 1.67 3.30 25.24
N GLY A 75 2.65 2.59 25.80
CA GLY A 75 2.56 1.13 26.01
C GLY A 75 2.57 0.28 24.74
N ILE A 76 2.82 -1.03 24.90
CA ILE A 76 2.85 -1.97 23.78
C ILE A 76 1.43 -2.30 23.30
N SER A 77 0.48 -2.45 24.23
CA SER A 77 -0.91 -2.78 23.91
C SER A 77 -1.53 -1.77 22.94
N ARG A 78 -1.39 -0.47 23.20
CA ARG A 78 -1.93 0.58 22.32
C ARG A 78 -1.24 0.62 20.96
N LYS A 79 0.08 0.41 20.91
CA LYS A 79 0.82 0.33 19.64
C LYS A 79 0.33 -0.83 18.77
N LEU A 80 0.06 -1.99 19.36
CA LEU A 80 -0.50 -3.13 18.63
C LEU A 80 -1.93 -2.87 18.17
N GLU A 81 -2.75 -2.24 19.01
CA GLU A 81 -4.11 -1.81 18.62
C GLU A 81 -4.06 -0.86 17.43
N TYR A 82 -3.20 0.16 17.48
CA TYR A 82 -3.06 1.14 16.41
C TYR A 82 -2.44 0.54 15.15
N ALA A 83 -1.52 -0.40 15.27
CA ALA A 83 -1.02 -1.17 14.14
C ALA A 83 -2.15 -1.97 13.47
N GLY A 84 -3.00 -2.64 14.26
CA GLY A 84 -4.19 -3.32 13.77
C GLY A 84 -5.16 -2.35 13.10
N ALA A 85 -5.45 -1.22 13.75
CA ALA A 85 -6.34 -0.20 13.22
C ALA A 85 -5.85 0.40 11.91
N LEU A 86 -4.54 0.68 11.79
CA LEU A 86 -3.91 1.14 10.54
C LEU A 86 -4.13 0.17 9.37
N LEU A 87 -4.30 -1.12 9.65
CA LEU A 87 -4.57 -2.12 8.63
C LEU A 87 -6.07 -2.24 8.34
N ILE A 88 -6.88 -2.50 9.37
CA ILE A 88 -8.24 -3.04 9.21
C ILE A 88 -9.35 -2.20 9.84
N SER A 89 -9.05 -1.04 10.44
CA SER A 89 -10.09 -0.17 11.01
C SER A 89 -11.15 0.14 9.93
N PRO A 90 -12.45 0.00 10.23
CA PRO A 90 -13.51 0.37 9.29
C PRO A 90 -13.45 1.86 8.93
N SER A 91 -13.07 2.70 9.90
CA SER A 91 -13.02 4.15 9.75
C SER A 91 -11.80 4.63 8.96
N GLY A 92 -10.73 3.85 8.88
CA GLY A 92 -9.44 4.37 8.39
C GLY A 92 -8.37 3.37 7.97
N GLY A 93 -8.63 2.07 8.02
CA GLY A 93 -7.63 1.07 7.69
C GLY A 93 -7.18 1.14 6.24
N ILE A 94 -5.89 0.85 5.99
CA ILE A 94 -5.31 0.82 4.65
C ILE A 94 -6.02 -0.19 3.73
N PHE A 95 -6.53 -1.30 4.28
CA PHE A 95 -7.32 -2.28 3.51
C PHE A 95 -8.73 -1.76 3.17
N VAL A 96 -9.25 -0.78 3.90
CA VAL A 96 -10.56 -0.18 3.59
C VAL A 96 -10.41 0.89 2.50
N PHE A 97 -9.43 1.77 2.65
CA PHE A 97 -9.23 2.90 1.73
C PHE A 97 -8.44 2.55 0.48
N TRP A 98 -7.43 1.69 0.63
CA TRP A 98 -6.47 1.37 -0.43
C TRP A 98 -6.44 -0.13 -0.68
N LEU A 99 -7.63 -0.73 -0.76
CA LEU A 99 -7.79 -2.18 -0.81
C LEU A 99 -6.94 -2.82 -1.92
N SER A 100 -7.01 -2.27 -3.14
CA SER A 100 -6.33 -2.84 -4.31
C SER A 100 -4.80 -2.91 -4.13
N GLY A 101 -4.17 -1.80 -3.73
CA GLY A 101 -2.74 -1.74 -3.45
C GLY A 101 -2.36 -2.64 -2.27
N SER A 102 -3.15 -2.62 -1.20
CA SER A 102 -2.91 -3.40 0.02
C SER A 102 -3.01 -4.91 -0.24
N LEU A 103 -4.04 -5.36 -0.97
CA LEU A 103 -4.19 -6.76 -1.37
C LEU A 103 -3.07 -7.21 -2.30
N LEU A 104 -2.60 -6.35 -3.20
CA LEU A 104 -1.49 -6.68 -4.10
C LEU A 104 -0.18 -6.86 -3.32
N VAL A 105 0.12 -5.95 -2.39
CA VAL A 105 1.30 -6.06 -1.51
C VAL A 105 1.18 -7.29 -0.62
N LEU A 106 0.01 -7.53 -0.02
CA LEU A 106 -0.25 -8.72 0.80
C LEU A 106 -0.06 -10.01 -0.02
N ALA A 107 -0.62 -10.07 -1.23
CA ALA A 107 -0.44 -11.20 -2.13
C ALA A 107 1.04 -11.40 -2.44
N ALA A 108 1.81 -10.35 -2.75
CA ALA A 108 3.24 -10.45 -2.99
C ALA A 108 4.04 -10.97 -1.78
N CYS A 109 3.63 -10.61 -0.56
CA CYS A 109 4.24 -11.11 0.67
C CYS A 109 3.94 -12.60 0.91
N VAL A 110 2.73 -13.07 0.58
CA VAL A 110 2.27 -14.41 0.93
C VAL A 110 2.54 -15.44 -0.17
N LEU A 111 2.46 -15.04 -1.45
CA LEU A 111 2.48 -15.93 -2.62
C LEU A 111 3.68 -16.89 -2.66
N PRO A 112 4.92 -16.48 -2.34
CA PRO A 112 6.08 -17.39 -2.37
C PRO A 112 6.01 -18.52 -1.34
N PHE A 113 5.24 -18.34 -0.25
CA PHE A 113 5.13 -19.32 0.82
C PHE A 113 3.96 -20.29 0.61
N VAL A 114 2.85 -19.81 0.03
CA VAL A 114 1.64 -20.62 -0.15
C VAL A 114 1.62 -21.38 -1.47
N ARG A 115 2.28 -20.85 -2.52
CA ARG A 115 2.22 -21.44 -3.85
C ARG A 115 3.28 -22.52 -3.99
N ARG A 116 2.90 -23.77 -3.70
CA ARG A 116 3.68 -24.99 -4.00
C ARG A 116 3.68 -25.33 -5.49
N SER A 117 4.10 -24.39 -6.33
CA SER A 117 4.37 -24.68 -7.73
C SER A 117 5.71 -25.41 -7.83
N GLY A 118 5.86 -26.34 -8.79
CA GLY A 118 7.17 -26.92 -9.13
C GLY A 118 8.22 -25.87 -9.55
N ARG A 119 7.80 -24.63 -9.81
CA ARG A 119 8.67 -23.46 -10.01
C ARG A 119 9.05 -22.84 -8.66
N ARG A 120 10.34 -22.86 -8.31
CA ARG A 120 10.85 -22.17 -7.10
C ARG A 120 10.66 -20.67 -7.23
N ILE A 121 9.76 -20.10 -6.42
CA ILE A 121 9.57 -18.64 -6.29
C ILE A 121 10.59 -18.11 -5.27
N ASP A 122 11.30 -17.03 -5.60
CA ASP A 122 12.25 -16.40 -4.67
C ASP A 122 11.51 -15.71 -3.52
N VAL A 123 11.84 -16.09 -2.29
CA VAL A 123 11.18 -15.62 -1.06
C VAL A 123 11.75 -14.29 -0.58
N ARG A 124 12.98 -13.94 -0.96
CA ARG A 124 13.69 -12.78 -0.37
C ARG A 124 12.92 -11.46 -0.55
N PRO A 125 12.37 -11.14 -1.74
CA PRO A 125 11.65 -9.87 -1.90
C PRO A 125 10.34 -9.81 -1.10
N ALA A 126 9.69 -10.94 -0.85
CA ALA A 126 8.53 -11.00 0.05
C ALA A 126 8.91 -10.71 1.50
N VAL A 127 10.07 -11.22 1.97
CA VAL A 127 10.58 -10.87 3.31
C VAL A 127 10.90 -9.38 3.39
N VAL A 128 11.52 -8.80 2.37
CA VAL A 128 11.82 -7.34 2.32
C VAL A 128 10.54 -6.52 2.31
N LEU A 129 9.55 -6.90 1.49
CA LEU A 129 8.25 -6.22 1.45
C LEU A 129 7.51 -6.32 2.77
N ALA A 130 7.49 -7.50 3.41
CA ALA A 130 6.85 -7.71 4.69
C ALA A 130 7.55 -6.92 5.80
N ALA A 131 8.89 -6.92 5.84
CA ALA A 131 9.67 -6.14 6.80
C ALA A 131 9.47 -4.64 6.61
N ALA A 132 9.49 -4.14 5.37
CA ALA A 132 9.25 -2.72 5.07
C ALA A 132 7.81 -2.30 5.44
N SER A 133 6.82 -3.10 5.06
CA SER A 133 5.40 -2.82 5.38
C SER A 133 5.16 -2.86 6.88
N GLY A 134 5.70 -3.87 7.58
CA GLY A 134 5.62 -3.98 9.03
C GLY A 134 6.34 -2.84 9.75
N GLY A 135 7.53 -2.45 9.27
CA GLY A 135 8.28 -1.31 9.80
C GLY A 135 7.52 0.01 9.65
N VAL A 136 6.89 0.25 8.50
CA VAL A 136 6.03 1.43 8.30
C VAL A 136 4.82 1.39 9.23
N VAL A 137 4.10 0.27 9.33
CA VAL A 137 2.91 0.14 10.18
C VAL A 137 3.26 0.32 11.66
N LEU A 138 4.31 -0.35 12.15
CA LEU A 138 4.74 -0.26 13.54
C LEU A 138 5.33 1.11 13.85
N GLY A 139 6.06 1.72 12.90
CA GLY A 139 6.59 3.07 13.01
C GLY A 139 5.47 4.09 13.19
N LEU A 140 4.48 4.08 12.28
CA LEU A 140 3.30 4.95 12.35
C LEU A 140 2.43 4.66 13.58
N ALA A 141 2.30 3.40 14.00
CA ALA A 141 1.57 3.06 15.22
C ALA A 141 2.25 3.55 16.51
N SER A 142 3.58 3.69 16.46
CA SER A 142 4.40 4.14 17.59
C SER A 142 4.62 5.64 17.63
N TRP A 143 4.36 6.35 16.53
CA TRP A 143 4.78 7.74 16.31
C TRP A 143 3.61 8.61 15.88
N TRP A 144 3.25 9.57 16.75
CA TRP A 144 1.96 10.30 16.73
C TRP A 144 0.77 9.34 16.75
N THR A 145 -0.37 9.75 17.32
CA THR A 145 -1.56 8.90 17.18
C THR A 145 -1.90 8.80 15.69
N PRO A 146 -1.87 7.61 15.06
CA PRO A 146 -1.99 7.50 13.62
C PRO A 146 -3.34 8.00 13.11
N PHE A 147 -4.28 8.26 14.00
CA PHE A 147 -5.62 8.70 13.66
C PHE A 147 -5.90 10.14 14.07
N GLY A 148 -4.96 10.86 14.69
CA GLY A 148 -5.13 12.24 15.17
C GLY A 148 -4.74 13.34 14.17
N TRP A 149 -5.36 14.52 14.32
CA TRP A 149 -5.11 15.74 13.51
C TRP A 149 -5.40 15.53 12.00
N THR A 150 -4.97 16.47 11.15
CA THR A 150 -5.03 16.36 9.68
C THR A 150 -4.19 15.21 9.09
N SER A 151 -3.34 14.57 9.90
CA SER A 151 -2.41 13.49 9.53
C SER A 151 -3.02 12.12 9.81
N TYR A 152 -4.14 11.84 9.16
CA TYR A 152 -4.90 10.61 9.35
C TYR A 152 -4.23 9.38 8.68
N GLY A 153 -4.21 8.24 9.37
CA GLY A 153 -3.38 7.04 9.16
C GLY A 153 -3.06 6.64 7.72
N PRO A 154 -4.06 6.32 6.88
CA PRO A 154 -3.86 5.90 5.50
C PRO A 154 -3.25 7.01 4.62
N ARG A 155 -3.29 8.29 5.02
CA ARG A 155 -2.62 9.37 4.29
C ARG A 155 -1.10 9.33 4.50
N LEU A 156 -0.64 8.94 5.69
CA LEU A 156 0.79 8.80 5.97
C LEU A 156 1.36 7.51 5.36
N SER A 157 0.52 6.51 5.08
CA SER A 157 0.94 5.31 4.35
C SER A 157 0.96 5.50 2.82
N LEU A 158 0.30 6.51 2.27
CA LEU A 158 0.27 6.78 0.81
C LEU A 158 1.65 6.89 0.15
N PRO A 159 2.62 7.66 0.70
CA PRO A 159 3.96 7.73 0.12
C PRO A 159 4.70 6.39 0.08
N TRP A 160 4.30 5.44 0.94
CA TRP A 160 4.91 4.11 1.05
C TRP A 160 4.18 3.07 0.18
N LEU A 161 2.87 3.17 0.05
CA LEU A 161 2.07 2.16 -0.65
C LEU A 161 2.46 2.06 -2.12
N LEU A 162 2.63 3.19 -2.81
CA LEU A 162 3.02 3.21 -4.22
C LEU A 162 4.37 2.50 -4.47
N PRO A 163 5.48 2.86 -3.79
CA PRO A 163 6.74 2.14 -3.96
C PRO A 163 6.65 0.66 -3.56
N LEU A 164 5.88 0.30 -2.53
CA LEU A 164 5.66 -1.11 -2.17
C LEU A 164 4.93 -1.89 -3.28
N VAL A 165 3.90 -1.29 -3.90
CA VAL A 165 3.21 -1.87 -5.06
C VAL A 165 4.15 -2.03 -6.25
N LEU A 166 4.97 -1.01 -6.55
CA LEU A 166 5.94 -1.10 -7.64
C LEU A 166 6.97 -2.19 -7.41
N LEU A 167 7.50 -2.30 -6.17
CA LEU A 167 8.42 -3.37 -5.80
C LEU A 167 7.75 -4.74 -5.93
N ALA A 168 6.50 -4.89 -5.48
CA ALA A 168 5.72 -6.11 -5.63
C ALA A 168 5.52 -6.50 -7.11
N LEU A 169 5.16 -5.55 -7.98
CA LEU A 169 4.98 -5.78 -9.41
C LEU A 169 6.29 -6.13 -10.12
N VAL A 170 7.40 -5.49 -9.77
CA VAL A 170 8.72 -5.80 -10.32
C VAL A 170 9.20 -7.18 -9.86
N ALA A 171 8.94 -7.53 -8.60
CA ALA A 171 9.37 -8.77 -7.98
C ALA A 171 8.55 -9.99 -8.42
N TYR A 172 7.22 -9.84 -8.53
CA TYR A 172 6.28 -10.95 -8.67
C TYR A 172 5.20 -10.72 -9.74
N GLY A 173 5.42 -9.79 -10.68
CA GLY A 173 4.41 -9.40 -11.67
C GLY A 173 3.89 -10.55 -12.54
N GLU A 174 4.72 -11.56 -12.84
CA GLU A 174 4.26 -12.75 -13.56
C GLU A 174 3.35 -13.62 -12.69
N GLU A 175 3.78 -13.93 -11.46
CA GLU A 175 3.05 -14.79 -10.54
C GLU A 175 1.74 -14.15 -10.07
N LEU A 176 1.76 -12.82 -9.86
CA LEU A 176 0.57 -12.00 -9.58
C LEU A 176 -0.34 -11.94 -10.82
N GLY A 177 0.21 -11.76 -12.02
CA GLY A 177 -0.55 -11.80 -13.27
C GLY A 177 -1.27 -13.13 -13.47
N ASP A 178 -0.63 -14.25 -13.14
CA ASP A 178 -1.26 -15.57 -13.13
C ASP A 178 -2.42 -15.68 -12.13
N LEU A 179 -2.24 -15.12 -10.93
CA LEU A 179 -3.27 -15.11 -9.90
C LEU A 179 -4.48 -14.31 -10.36
N VAL A 180 -4.23 -13.09 -10.85
CA VAL A 180 -5.26 -12.20 -11.39
C VAL A 180 -5.97 -12.88 -12.54
N ARG A 181 -5.24 -13.50 -13.48
CA ARG A 181 -5.84 -14.27 -14.58
C ARG A 181 -6.80 -15.33 -14.08
N ARG A 182 -6.38 -16.18 -13.12
CA ARG A 182 -7.27 -17.21 -12.54
C ARG A 182 -8.51 -16.60 -11.90
N LEU A 183 -8.36 -15.44 -11.28
CA LEU A 183 -9.46 -14.70 -10.67
C LEU A 183 -10.42 -14.14 -11.71
N VAL A 184 -9.93 -13.51 -12.79
CA VAL A 184 -10.78 -12.81 -13.77
C VAL A 184 -11.21 -13.66 -14.98
N THR A 185 -10.67 -14.87 -15.14
CA THR A 185 -11.04 -15.76 -16.27
C THR A 185 -12.50 -16.23 -16.16
N PRO A 186 -12.98 -16.73 -15.00
CA PRO A 186 -14.38 -17.09 -14.86
C PRO A 186 -15.26 -15.82 -14.89
N ARG A 187 -16.29 -15.80 -15.74
CA ARG A 187 -17.21 -14.65 -15.88
C ARG A 187 -17.84 -14.23 -14.54
N ARG A 188 -18.22 -15.21 -13.70
CA ARG A 188 -18.79 -14.95 -12.37
C ARG A 188 -17.84 -14.17 -11.48
N ASN A 189 -16.56 -14.56 -11.47
CA ASN A 189 -15.54 -13.91 -10.67
C ASN A 189 -15.18 -12.53 -11.23
N LEU A 190 -15.14 -12.38 -12.56
CA LEU A 190 -14.97 -11.07 -13.20
C LEU A 190 -16.07 -10.08 -12.75
N ILE A 191 -17.33 -10.53 -12.75
CA ILE A 191 -18.46 -9.72 -12.27
C ILE A 191 -18.30 -9.40 -10.78
N ALA A 192 -17.89 -10.36 -9.95
CA ALA A 192 -17.66 -10.12 -8.53
C ALA A 192 -16.52 -9.11 -8.28
N VAL A 193 -15.40 -9.23 -9.00
CA VAL A 193 -14.27 -8.27 -8.94
C VAL A 193 -14.71 -6.89 -9.41
N PHE A 194 -15.49 -6.83 -10.50
CA PHE A 194 -16.07 -5.58 -10.99
C PHE A 194 -16.99 -4.94 -9.94
N ALA A 195 -17.94 -5.70 -9.38
CA ALA A 195 -18.88 -5.20 -8.38
C ALA A 195 -18.15 -4.69 -7.13
N LEU A 196 -17.18 -5.46 -6.63
CA LEU A 196 -16.35 -5.06 -5.50
C LEU A 196 -15.54 -3.80 -5.80
N GLY A 197 -14.86 -3.75 -6.95
CA GLY A 197 -14.08 -2.59 -7.37
C GLY A 197 -14.95 -1.34 -7.54
N LEU A 198 -16.16 -1.49 -8.09
CA LEU A 198 -17.11 -0.40 -8.24
C LEU A 198 -17.58 0.12 -6.88
N VAL A 199 -18.03 -0.76 -5.98
CA VAL A 199 -18.48 -0.38 -4.62
C VAL A 199 -17.41 0.40 -3.87
N LEU A 200 -16.15 -0.01 -3.98
CA LEU A 200 -15.02 0.67 -3.33
C LEU A 200 -14.67 2.01 -4.01
N THR A 201 -14.95 2.15 -5.30
CA THR A 201 -14.67 3.40 -6.05
C THR A 201 -15.76 4.46 -5.85
N LEU A 202 -17.00 4.04 -5.59
CA LEU A 202 -18.15 4.95 -5.43
C LEU A 202 -17.95 6.06 -4.37
N PRO A 203 -17.39 5.80 -3.18
CA PRO A 203 -17.05 6.87 -2.23
C PRO A 203 -16.16 7.97 -2.82
N HIS A 204 -15.18 7.61 -3.64
CA HIS A 204 -14.28 8.59 -4.27
C HIS A 204 -15.02 9.48 -5.27
N VAL A 205 -15.94 8.91 -6.05
CA VAL A 205 -16.82 9.68 -6.93
C VAL A 205 -17.73 10.59 -6.11
N GLY A 206 -18.29 10.09 -5.01
CA GLY A 206 -19.12 10.87 -4.11
C GLY A 206 -18.42 12.11 -3.55
N GLU A 207 -17.15 11.96 -3.13
CA GLU A 207 -16.35 13.06 -2.59
C GLU A 207 -16.06 14.13 -3.66
N MET A 208 -15.90 13.76 -4.93
CA MET A 208 -15.73 14.74 -6.02
C MET A 208 -16.93 15.68 -6.17
N TRP A 209 -18.15 15.16 -5.97
CA TRP A 209 -19.39 15.90 -6.16
C TRP A 209 -19.96 16.51 -4.88
N ARG A 210 -19.39 16.15 -3.73
CA ARG A 210 -19.62 16.83 -2.46
C ARG A 210 -18.26 16.99 -1.75
N PRO A 211 -17.47 18.00 -2.15
CA PRO A 211 -16.18 18.24 -1.53
C PRO A 211 -16.32 18.43 -0.02
N ASN A 212 -15.38 17.91 0.74
CA ASN A 212 -15.33 17.98 2.21
C ASN A 212 -16.40 17.14 2.92
N ALA A 213 -17.06 16.21 2.24
CA ALA A 213 -18.03 15.31 2.89
C ALA A 213 -17.37 14.47 4.00
N SER A 214 -16.10 14.12 3.83
CA SER A 214 -15.29 13.42 4.83
C SER A 214 -14.51 14.36 5.75
N ALA A 215 -14.52 15.68 5.54
CA ALA A 215 -13.68 16.62 6.29
C ALA A 215 -14.01 16.68 7.79
N GLY A 216 -15.29 16.63 8.15
CA GLY A 216 -15.73 16.66 9.56
C GLY A 216 -15.20 15.48 10.36
N PHE A 217 -15.04 14.32 9.74
CA PHE A 217 -14.40 13.16 10.36
C PHE A 217 -12.90 13.40 10.68
N PHE A 218 -12.21 14.18 9.84
CA PHE A 218 -10.80 14.53 10.04
C PHE A 218 -10.61 15.73 10.99
N GLN A 219 -11.68 16.43 11.36
CA GLN A 219 -11.68 17.50 12.36
C GLN A 219 -11.85 16.92 13.77
N GLN A 220 -10.94 16.02 14.15
CA GLN A 220 -11.04 15.32 15.43
C GLN A 220 -10.84 16.22 16.64
N GLU A 221 -10.20 17.38 16.49
CA GLU A 221 -10.12 18.40 17.55
C GLU A 221 -11.50 18.92 17.97
N GLN A 222 -12.55 18.74 17.15
CA GLN A 222 -13.94 19.04 17.52
C GLN A 222 -14.61 17.91 18.31
N HIS A 223 -14.02 16.71 18.35
CA HIS A 223 -14.63 15.50 18.90
C HIS A 223 -13.82 14.89 20.05
N CYS A 224 -12.49 15.07 20.05
CA CYS A 224 -11.55 14.59 21.04
C CYS A 224 -10.71 15.75 21.55
N ASP A 225 -10.70 15.97 22.86
CA ASP A 225 -9.82 16.94 23.50
C ASP A 225 -8.36 16.53 23.31
N ALA A 226 -7.57 17.41 22.70
CA ALA A 226 -6.15 17.18 22.50
C ALA A 226 -5.44 16.89 23.84
N PRO A 227 -4.34 16.12 23.86
CA PRO A 227 -3.66 15.73 25.10
C PRO A 227 -3.27 16.90 26.02
N TRP A 228 -3.01 18.08 25.46
CA TRP A 228 -2.65 19.29 26.21
C TRP A 228 -3.86 20.10 26.74
N ASN A 229 -5.06 19.87 26.22
CA ASN A 229 -6.30 20.49 26.70
C ASN A 229 -7.07 19.56 27.66
N GLY A 230 -6.95 18.25 27.49
CA GLY A 230 -7.62 17.23 28.30
C GLY A 230 -6.62 16.31 29.00
N SER A 231 -6.87 14.99 28.92
CA SER A 231 -5.96 13.97 29.42
C SER A 231 -5.49 13.05 28.28
N VAL A 232 -4.26 12.53 28.42
CA VAL A 232 -3.69 11.54 27.48
C VAL A 232 -4.60 10.30 27.38
N GLU A 233 -5.14 9.83 28.51
CA GLU A 233 -6.06 8.69 28.56
C GLU A 233 -7.40 8.98 27.86
N GLY A 234 -7.96 10.17 28.08
CA GLY A 234 -9.19 10.63 27.42
C GLY A 234 -9.01 10.71 25.90
N TRP A 235 -7.89 11.26 25.45
CA TRP A 235 -7.52 11.31 24.03
C TRP A 235 -7.50 9.91 23.41
N HIS A 236 -6.74 8.98 23.98
CA HIS A 236 -6.62 7.63 23.42
C HIS A 236 -7.94 6.83 23.49
N SER A 237 -8.77 7.07 24.50
CA SER A 237 -10.11 6.46 24.60
C SER A 237 -11.07 6.99 23.54
N CYS A 238 -11.01 8.29 23.23
CA CYS A 238 -11.76 8.88 22.13
C CYS A 238 -11.29 8.33 20.78
N GLN A 239 -9.97 8.24 20.56
CA GLN A 239 -9.38 7.63 19.36
C GLN A 239 -9.85 6.18 19.17
N HIS A 240 -9.84 5.36 20.23
CA HIS A 240 -10.36 3.99 20.17
C HIS A 240 -11.80 3.94 19.64
N ARG A 241 -12.67 4.83 20.11
CA ARG A 241 -14.06 4.92 19.65
C ARG A 241 -14.14 5.30 18.17
N LEU A 242 -13.35 6.27 17.73
CA LEU A 242 -13.31 6.68 16.31
C LEU A 242 -12.78 5.56 15.41
N LEU A 243 -11.83 4.77 15.90
CA LEU A 243 -11.21 3.68 15.17
C LEU A 243 -12.14 2.52 14.87
N TRP A 244 -12.94 2.13 15.87
CA TRP A 244 -13.69 0.88 15.81
C TRP A 244 -15.20 1.09 15.81
N GLY A 245 -15.68 2.18 16.41
CA GLY A 245 -17.09 2.46 16.62
C GLY A 245 -17.70 3.45 15.63
N ASP A 246 -16.89 4.25 14.91
CA ASP A 246 -17.43 5.14 13.88
C ASP A 246 -17.66 4.40 12.55
N ARG A 247 -18.56 4.94 11.74
CA ARG A 247 -18.86 4.40 10.41
C ARG A 247 -17.67 4.58 9.46
N PRO A 248 -17.51 3.69 8.46
CA PRO A 248 -16.49 3.87 7.44
C PRO A 248 -16.58 5.23 6.75
N VAL A 249 -15.44 5.93 6.67
CA VAL A 249 -15.38 7.30 6.15
C VAL A 249 -15.90 7.42 4.71
N GLY A 250 -15.73 6.37 3.90
CA GLY A 250 -16.27 6.35 2.55
C GLY A 250 -17.80 6.51 2.48
N LEU A 251 -18.53 6.17 3.55
CA LEU A 251 -19.98 6.31 3.60
C LEU A 251 -20.45 7.76 3.69
N TYR A 252 -19.64 8.66 4.25
CA TYR A 252 -19.96 10.09 4.33
C TYR A 252 -20.07 10.71 2.93
N ALA A 253 -19.23 10.25 2.01
CA ALA A 253 -19.14 10.74 0.65
C ALA A 253 -20.27 10.25 -0.28
N LEU A 254 -20.96 9.15 0.06
CA LEU A 254 -21.99 8.55 -0.81
C LEU A 254 -23.16 9.50 -1.14
N HIS A 255 -23.40 10.52 -0.32
CA HIS A 255 -24.42 11.54 -0.61
C HIS A 255 -24.13 12.31 -1.91
N GLY A 256 -22.86 12.48 -2.29
CA GLY A 256 -22.48 13.12 -3.56
C GLY A 256 -22.96 12.36 -4.78
N LEU A 257 -23.24 11.05 -4.66
CA LEU A 257 -23.78 10.22 -5.74
C LEU A 257 -25.22 10.55 -6.10
N LYS A 258 -25.97 11.23 -5.21
CA LYS A 258 -27.35 11.66 -5.48
C LYS A 258 -27.42 12.84 -6.46
N THR A 259 -26.30 13.49 -6.73
CA THR A 259 -26.23 14.60 -7.70
C THR A 259 -26.22 14.06 -9.13
N ARG A 260 -26.71 14.85 -10.10
CA ARG A 260 -26.66 14.46 -11.53
C ARG A 260 -25.22 14.17 -12.00
N GLY A 261 -24.28 15.00 -11.57
CA GLY A 261 -22.85 14.82 -11.87
C GLY A 261 -22.29 13.53 -11.25
N GLY A 262 -22.66 13.24 -10.00
CA GLY A 262 -22.31 12.00 -9.31
C GLY A 262 -22.78 10.77 -10.07
N VAL A 263 -24.05 10.71 -10.47
CA VAL A 263 -24.61 9.60 -11.26
C VAL A 263 -23.87 9.43 -12.59
N LEU A 264 -23.68 10.50 -13.36
CA LEU A 264 -22.98 10.44 -14.65
C LEU A 264 -21.54 9.96 -14.50
N THR A 265 -20.83 10.46 -13.48
CA THR A 265 -19.44 10.06 -13.21
C THR A 265 -19.36 8.61 -12.75
N SER A 266 -20.30 8.14 -11.92
CA SER A 266 -20.38 6.73 -11.51
C SER A 266 -20.60 5.80 -12.69
N VAL A 267 -21.46 6.15 -13.65
CA VAL A 267 -21.66 5.38 -14.89
C VAL A 267 -20.39 5.35 -15.73
N ALA A 268 -19.75 6.51 -15.93
CA ALA A 268 -18.50 6.60 -16.69
C ALA A 268 -17.37 5.76 -16.05
N VAL A 269 -17.21 5.84 -14.73
CA VAL A 269 -16.24 5.04 -13.97
C VAL A 269 -16.57 3.56 -14.03
N ALA A 270 -17.85 3.17 -13.93
CA ALA A 270 -18.27 1.78 -14.05
C ALA A 270 -17.92 1.20 -15.44
N LEU A 271 -18.22 1.93 -16.51
CA LEU A 271 -17.87 1.52 -17.88
C LEU A 271 -16.34 1.42 -18.06
N GLY A 272 -15.59 2.41 -17.56
CA GLY A 272 -14.13 2.42 -17.61
C GLY A 272 -13.51 1.26 -16.82
N LEU A 273 -14.02 0.97 -15.62
CA LEU A 273 -13.55 -0.15 -14.80
C LEU A 273 -13.86 -1.50 -15.46
N LEU A 274 -15.08 -1.69 -15.97
CA LEU A 274 -15.45 -2.92 -16.66
C LEU A 274 -14.60 -3.13 -17.92
N GLY A 275 -14.45 -2.09 -18.74
CA GLY A 275 -13.59 -2.11 -19.93
C GLY A 275 -12.14 -2.46 -19.59
N SER A 276 -11.60 -1.85 -18.54
CA SER A 276 -10.24 -2.13 -18.05
C SER A 276 -10.08 -3.58 -17.60
N LEU A 277 -11.06 -4.14 -16.89
CA LEU A 277 -11.02 -5.53 -16.42
C LEU A 277 -11.15 -6.52 -17.59
N VAL A 278 -11.96 -6.22 -18.60
CA VAL A 278 -12.07 -7.04 -19.82
C VAL A 278 -10.75 -7.01 -20.59
N LEU A 279 -10.19 -5.83 -20.84
CA LEU A 279 -8.89 -5.68 -21.51
C LEU A 279 -7.76 -6.38 -20.74
N LEU A 280 -7.76 -6.30 -19.41
CA LEU A 280 -6.81 -7.02 -18.56
C LEU A 280 -6.96 -8.54 -18.70
N ARG A 281 -8.18 -9.06 -18.66
CA ARG A 281 -8.46 -10.49 -18.84
C ARG A 281 -7.94 -10.99 -20.19
N ASP A 282 -8.28 -10.27 -21.26
CA ASP A 282 -7.94 -10.67 -22.62
C ASP A 282 -6.42 -10.56 -22.87
N GLY A 283 -5.77 -9.51 -22.34
CA GLY A 283 -4.32 -9.37 -22.39
C GLY A 283 -3.56 -10.47 -21.63
N LEU A 284 -4.08 -10.89 -20.47
CA LEU A 284 -3.51 -12.02 -19.71
C LEU A 284 -3.72 -13.36 -20.41
N ALA A 285 -4.85 -13.55 -21.11
CA ALA A 285 -5.10 -14.75 -21.92
C ALA A 285 -4.14 -14.82 -23.12
N ALA A 286 -3.99 -13.73 -23.88
CA ALA A 286 -3.09 -13.65 -25.03
C ALA A 286 -1.61 -13.84 -24.67
N ARG A 287 -1.19 -13.43 -23.47
CA ARG A 287 0.18 -13.66 -22.98
C ARG A 287 0.43 -15.14 -22.65
N SER A 288 -0.58 -15.87 -22.18
CA SER A 288 -0.47 -17.31 -21.93
C SER A 288 -0.22 -18.10 -23.20
N ASN A 289 -0.97 -17.80 -24.26
CA ASN A 289 -0.90 -18.54 -25.53
C ASN A 289 0.44 -18.33 -26.27
N ARG A 290 1.22 -17.29 -25.89
CA ARG A 290 2.56 -17.04 -26.42
C ARG A 290 3.67 -17.78 -25.67
N LEU A 291 3.36 -18.32 -24.49
CA LEU A 291 4.33 -19.03 -23.63
C LEU A 291 4.12 -20.56 -23.64
N SER A 292 3.00 -21.03 -24.21
CA SER A 292 2.71 -22.43 -24.53
C SER A 292 3.24 -22.78 -25.91
#